data_AF-A0A8H6YY28-F1
#
_entry.id   AF-A0A8H6YY28-F1
#
_cell.length_a   1.000
_cell.length_b   1.000
_cell.length_c   1.000
_cell.angle_alpha   90.00
_cell.angle_beta   90.00
_cell.angle_gamma   90.00
#
_symmetry.space_group_name_H-M   'P 1'
#
loop_
_entity.id
_entity.type
_entity.pdbx_description
1 polymer ?
#
loop_
_entity_poly.entity_id
_entity_poly.type
_entity_poly.pdbx_seq_one_letter_code
_entity_poly.pdbx_strand_id
1 'polypeptide(L)'
;MSPTRARDATTSTPELLELILAHLPMRDLLVTAPLVCKTWQALALTPALQRVLFFEPVPLSSSAPMQNPLLAELFPPFFTAVAQDTHWARLPGSARSIKSMPWSKSPAAFKRAEASWRRMLVAQPPPLTMIVAEKCYGQSGAAERRTALTDISPLRMGSLYDIALPFADADTDSFFCVLWRDGDVETDSEGDITLAVTYTESTRQRRGLRLDERFYSDAFRDHANLEIAWGEMDHTSLWLNAN
;
A
#
# COMPACT_ATOMS: atom_id res chain seq x y z
N MET A 1 -43.36 26.37 3.18
CA MET A 1 -42.46 25.84 4.22
C MET A 1 -41.25 25.25 3.50
N SER A 2 -40.11 25.93 3.57
CA SER A 2 -38.99 25.70 2.65
C SER A 2 -37.90 24.83 3.31
N PRO A 3 -37.66 23.59 2.86
CA PRO A 3 -36.60 22.73 3.39
C PRO A 3 -35.17 23.13 2.95
N THR A 4 -35.04 24.17 2.12
CA THR A 4 -33.77 24.57 1.48
C THR A 4 -32.73 25.12 2.47
N ARG A 5 -33.15 25.87 3.51
CA ARG A 5 -32.21 26.54 4.44
C ARG A 5 -31.35 25.60 5.28
N ALA A 6 -31.88 24.44 5.65
CA ALA A 6 -31.15 23.49 6.50
C ALA A 6 -30.04 22.77 5.71
N ARG A 7 -30.27 22.47 4.43
CA ARG A 7 -29.29 21.82 3.55
C ARG A 7 -28.09 22.73 3.28
N ASP A 8 -28.35 24.00 3.00
CA ASP A 8 -27.29 24.99 2.75
C ASP A 8 -26.48 25.30 4.02
N ALA A 9 -27.14 25.27 5.20
CA ALA A 9 -26.49 25.48 6.49
C ALA A 9 -25.51 24.35 6.84
N THR A 10 -25.84 23.08 6.56
CA THR A 10 -24.92 21.95 6.83
C THR A 10 -23.66 22.02 5.97
N THR A 11 -23.75 22.47 4.72
CA THR A 11 -22.58 22.71 3.85
C THR A 11 -21.78 23.97 4.20
N SER A 12 -22.34 24.86 5.02
CA SER A 12 -21.69 26.10 5.46
C SER A 12 -20.81 25.92 6.69
N THR A 13 -20.93 24.79 7.39
CA THR A 13 -20.12 24.45 8.56
C THR A 13 -19.05 23.43 8.17
N PRO A 14 -17.77 23.84 8.05
CA PRO A 14 -16.71 22.96 7.55
C PRO A 14 -16.51 21.69 8.39
N GLU A 15 -16.75 21.75 9.70
CA GLU A 15 -16.61 20.62 10.62
C GLU A 15 -17.68 19.55 10.37
N LEU A 16 -18.93 19.96 10.12
CA LEU A 16 -20.01 19.02 9.80
C LEU A 16 -19.79 18.39 8.43
N LEU A 17 -19.32 19.18 7.47
CA LEU A 17 -19.00 18.70 6.14
C LEU A 17 -17.83 17.69 6.18
N GLU A 18 -16.78 17.95 6.96
CA GLU A 18 -15.66 17.03 7.16
C GLU A 18 -16.13 15.67 7.71
N LEU A 19 -17.01 15.66 8.71
CA LEU A 19 -17.59 14.44 9.26
C LEU A 19 -18.42 13.67 8.22
N ILE A 20 -19.19 14.37 7.40
CA ILE A 20 -19.97 13.73 6.32
C ILE A 20 -19.03 13.10 5.28
N LEU A 21 -17.99 13.83 4.87
CA LEU A 21 -16.99 13.34 3.92
C LEU A 21 -16.22 12.13 4.46
N ALA A 22 -15.96 12.08 5.76
CA ALA A 22 -15.28 10.97 6.42
C ALA A 22 -16.08 9.65 6.35
N HIS A 23 -17.39 9.72 6.13
CA HIS A 23 -18.25 8.55 5.98
C HIS A 23 -18.48 8.11 4.52
N LEU A 24 -17.92 8.83 3.54
CA LEU A 24 -17.98 8.42 2.15
C LEU A 24 -17.02 7.26 1.86
N PRO A 25 -17.31 6.42 0.85
CA PRO A 25 -16.34 5.45 0.35
C PRO A 25 -15.03 6.15 -0.04
N MET A 26 -13.87 5.55 0.30
CA MET A 26 -12.57 6.16 0.01
C MET A 26 -12.39 6.56 -1.46
N ARG A 27 -12.93 5.78 -2.40
CA ARG A 27 -12.88 6.11 -3.83
C ARG A 27 -13.58 7.44 -4.13
N ASP A 28 -14.76 7.64 -3.56
CA ASP A 28 -15.52 8.89 -3.74
C ASP A 28 -14.81 10.06 -3.08
N LEU A 29 -14.20 9.83 -1.92
CA LEU A 29 -13.43 10.84 -1.21
C LEU A 29 -12.15 11.25 -1.98
N LEU A 30 -11.50 10.31 -2.67
CA LEU A 30 -10.30 10.56 -3.49
C LEU A 30 -10.63 11.24 -4.82
N VAL A 31 -11.71 10.81 -5.47
CA VAL A 31 -11.95 11.09 -6.89
C VAL A 31 -13.09 12.09 -7.09
N THR A 32 -14.18 11.92 -6.35
CA THR A 32 -15.42 12.67 -6.57
C THR A 32 -15.45 13.94 -5.73
N ALA A 33 -15.12 13.84 -4.43
CA ALA A 33 -15.24 14.94 -3.50
C ALA A 33 -14.42 16.19 -3.89
N PRO A 34 -13.14 16.07 -4.34
CA PRO A 34 -12.35 17.24 -4.72
C PRO A 34 -12.88 17.99 -5.96
N LEU A 35 -13.70 17.32 -6.78
CA LEU A 35 -14.27 17.90 -8.01
C LEU A 35 -15.55 18.69 -7.77
N VAL A 36 -16.18 18.56 -6.60
CA VAL A 36 -17.46 19.22 -6.31
C VAL A 36 -17.28 20.72 -6.17
N CYS A 37 -16.37 21.15 -5.30
CA CYS A 37 -16.00 22.55 -5.12
C CYS A 37 -14.66 22.71 -4.37
N LYS A 38 -14.12 23.94 -4.34
CA LYS A 38 -12.87 24.26 -3.66
C LYS A 38 -12.90 23.97 -2.15
N THR A 39 -14.06 24.08 -1.51
CA THR A 39 -14.20 23.78 -0.07
C THR A 39 -14.04 22.28 0.19
N TRP A 40 -14.65 21.42 -0.63
CA TRP A 40 -14.52 19.97 -0.51
C TRP A 40 -13.09 19.52 -0.81
N GLN A 41 -12.47 20.11 -1.83
CA GLN A 41 -11.06 19.89 -2.13
C GLN A 41 -10.16 20.27 -0.96
N ALA A 42 -10.37 21.44 -0.35
CA ALA A 42 -9.60 21.88 0.81
C ALA A 42 -9.81 20.96 2.03
N LEU A 43 -11.04 20.52 2.28
CA LEU A 43 -11.35 19.58 3.36
C LEU A 43 -10.70 18.22 3.12
N ALA A 44 -10.67 17.70 1.88
CA ALA A 44 -10.02 16.42 1.59
C ALA A 44 -8.53 16.39 2.00
N LEU A 45 -7.88 17.55 2.15
CA LEU A 45 -6.49 17.70 2.59
C LEU A 45 -6.31 17.84 4.11
N THR A 46 -7.40 17.86 4.88
CA THR A 46 -7.30 17.95 6.34
C THR A 46 -6.72 16.67 6.93
N PRO A 47 -6.03 16.74 8.08
CA PRO A 47 -5.48 15.56 8.73
C PRO A 47 -6.52 14.48 9.05
N ALA A 48 -7.77 14.87 9.33
CA ALA A 48 -8.84 13.91 9.61
C ALA A 48 -9.16 13.04 8.38
N LEU A 49 -9.37 13.68 7.22
CA LEU A 49 -9.68 12.95 5.98
C LEU A 49 -8.44 12.26 5.39
N GLN A 50 -7.25 12.84 5.54
CA GLN A 50 -6.00 12.18 5.15
C GLN A 50 -5.75 10.88 5.93
N ARG A 51 -6.16 10.80 7.21
CA ARG A 51 -6.13 9.54 7.98
C ARG A 51 -7.17 8.52 7.49
N VAL A 52 -8.39 8.97 7.15
CA VAL A 52 -9.41 8.09 6.54
C VAL A 52 -8.91 7.52 5.21
N LEU A 53 -8.18 8.31 4.44
CA LEU A 53 -7.56 7.94 3.16
C LEU A 53 -6.23 7.20 3.32
N PHE A 54 -5.79 6.89 4.54
CA PHE A 54 -4.51 6.24 4.82
C PHE A 54 -3.28 7.01 4.30
N PHE A 55 -3.35 8.32 4.09
CA PHE A 55 -2.17 9.13 3.75
C PHE A 55 -1.37 9.58 4.98
N GLU A 56 -2.07 9.81 6.08
CA GLU A 56 -1.52 10.24 7.36
C GLU A 56 -1.79 9.18 8.42
N PRO A 57 -0.86 8.89 9.35
CA PRO A 57 -1.05 7.86 10.33
C PRO A 57 -2.07 8.26 11.39
N VAL A 58 -2.91 7.31 11.78
CA VAL A 58 -3.69 7.38 13.02
C VAL A 58 -2.73 7.15 14.20
N PRO A 59 -2.79 7.97 15.27
CA PRO A 59 -2.02 7.72 16.49
C PRO A 59 -2.25 6.31 17.02
N LEU A 60 -1.25 5.73 17.70
CA LEU A 60 -1.23 4.35 18.23
C LEU A 60 -2.27 4.05 19.34
N SER A 61 -3.33 4.84 19.46
CA SER A 61 -4.40 4.67 20.42
C SER A 61 -5.29 3.48 20.04
N SER A 62 -4.95 2.30 20.57
CA SER A 62 -5.80 1.14 20.93
C SER A 62 -6.86 0.60 19.95
N SER A 63 -6.94 1.09 18.72
CA SER A 63 -7.79 0.51 17.68
C SER A 63 -7.14 -0.75 17.12
N ALA A 64 -7.96 -1.75 16.79
CA ALA A 64 -7.49 -2.97 16.16
C ALA A 64 -6.80 -2.62 14.83
N PRO A 65 -5.64 -3.25 14.51
CA PRO A 65 -4.97 -3.04 13.24
C PRO A 65 -5.92 -3.28 12.07
N MET A 66 -6.01 -2.31 11.17
CA MET A 66 -6.84 -2.37 9.98
C MET A 66 -5.97 -2.20 8.74
N GLN A 67 -6.01 -3.19 7.85
CA GLN A 67 -5.42 -3.08 6.52
C GLN A 67 -6.19 -2.07 5.67
N ASN A 68 -5.50 -1.37 4.77
CA ASN A 68 -6.12 -0.40 3.87
C ASN A 68 -7.07 -1.10 2.88
N PRO A 69 -8.41 -0.90 2.98
CA PRO A 69 -9.34 -1.69 2.17
C PRO A 69 -9.32 -1.31 0.69
N LEU A 70 -8.94 -0.06 0.34
CA LEU A 70 -8.77 0.33 -1.06
C LEU A 70 -7.57 -0.38 -1.68
N LEU A 71 -6.45 -0.44 -0.96
CA LEU A 71 -5.27 -1.17 -1.43
C LEU A 71 -5.51 -2.68 -1.47
N ALA A 72 -6.25 -3.25 -0.51
CA ALA A 72 -6.62 -4.66 -0.52
C ALA A 72 -7.42 -5.04 -1.77
N GLU A 73 -8.29 -4.14 -2.25
CA GLU A 73 -9.03 -4.34 -3.49
C GLU A 73 -8.15 -4.22 -4.75
N LEU A 74 -7.23 -3.24 -4.77
CA LEU A 74 -6.38 -2.95 -5.93
C LEU A 74 -5.15 -3.86 -6.06
N PHE A 75 -4.68 -4.42 -4.93
CA PHE A 75 -3.49 -5.25 -4.82
C PHE A 75 -3.75 -6.55 -4.05
N PRO A 76 -4.72 -7.41 -4.45
CA PRO A 76 -5.11 -8.55 -3.63
C PRO A 76 -3.95 -9.43 -3.11
N PRO A 77 -2.87 -9.72 -3.87
CA PRO A 77 -1.76 -10.52 -3.39
C PRO A 77 -0.98 -9.99 -2.19
N PHE A 78 -1.04 -8.68 -1.94
CA PHE A 78 -0.39 -8.06 -0.80
C PHE A 78 -1.24 -8.11 0.47
N PHE A 79 -2.53 -8.43 0.35
CA PHE A 79 -3.50 -8.39 1.43
C PHE A 79 -4.26 -9.72 1.62
N THR A 80 -3.99 -10.71 0.76
CA THR A 80 -4.59 -12.04 0.87
C THR A 80 -3.98 -12.78 2.05
N ALA A 81 -4.81 -13.22 2.99
CA ALA A 81 -4.38 -14.05 4.11
C ALA A 81 -3.85 -15.40 3.62
N VAL A 82 -2.77 -15.88 4.25
CA VAL A 82 -2.10 -17.13 3.92
C VAL A 82 -1.94 -17.96 5.19
N ALA A 83 -2.35 -19.23 5.15
CA ALA A 83 -2.10 -20.15 6.26
C ALA A 83 -0.61 -20.51 6.35
N GLN A 84 -0.10 -20.72 7.56
CA GLN A 84 1.34 -20.98 7.81
C GLN A 84 1.91 -22.17 7.02
N ASP A 85 1.08 -23.18 6.71
CA ASP A 85 1.43 -24.41 5.99
C ASP A 85 1.20 -24.33 4.47
N THR A 86 0.88 -23.15 3.94
CA THR A 86 0.59 -22.98 2.52
C THR A 86 1.82 -23.30 1.67
N HIS A 87 1.67 -24.26 0.76
CA HIS A 87 2.70 -24.59 -0.23
C HIS A 87 3.06 -23.37 -1.09
N TRP A 88 4.34 -23.15 -1.39
CA TRP A 88 4.84 -21.95 -2.09
C TRP A 88 4.10 -21.65 -3.41
N ALA A 89 3.76 -22.69 -4.19
CA ALA A 89 3.05 -22.54 -5.46
C ALA A 89 1.61 -22.00 -5.32
N ARG A 90 1.09 -21.94 -4.10
CA ARG A 90 -0.23 -21.37 -3.76
C ARG A 90 -0.12 -19.99 -3.12
N LEU A 91 1.09 -19.45 -2.98
CA LEU A 91 1.26 -18.10 -2.48
C LEU A 91 0.65 -17.09 -3.46
N PRO A 92 0.02 -16.03 -2.93
CA PRO A 92 -0.83 -15.16 -3.72
C PRO A 92 -0.03 -14.27 -4.67
N GLY A 93 1.19 -13.89 -4.31
CA GLY A 93 2.08 -13.10 -5.14
C GLY A 93 2.83 -13.98 -6.13
N SER A 94 2.55 -13.86 -7.42
CA SER A 94 3.27 -14.56 -8.50
C SER A 94 3.29 -13.70 -9.76
N ALA A 95 4.15 -14.04 -10.73
CA ALA A 95 4.16 -13.38 -12.03
C ALA A 95 2.77 -13.39 -12.68
N ARG A 96 2.02 -14.49 -12.52
CA ARG A 96 0.66 -14.63 -13.04
C ARG A 96 -0.30 -13.66 -12.33
N SER A 97 -0.25 -13.62 -11.00
CA SER A 97 -1.12 -12.77 -10.19
C SER A 97 -0.92 -11.28 -10.50
N ILE A 98 0.34 -10.84 -10.63
CA ILE A 98 0.67 -9.46 -11.00
C ILE A 98 0.15 -9.12 -12.41
N LYS A 99 0.29 -10.04 -13.37
CA LYS A 99 -0.22 -9.83 -14.75
C LYS A 99 -1.74 -9.82 -14.82
N SER A 100 -2.45 -10.48 -13.91
CA SER A 100 -3.91 -10.50 -13.86
C SER A 100 -4.54 -9.31 -13.14
N MET A 101 -3.74 -8.35 -12.64
CA MET A 101 -4.27 -7.22 -11.88
C MET A 101 -5.18 -6.31 -12.69
N PRO A 102 -6.15 -5.62 -12.06
CA PRO A 102 -7.03 -4.68 -12.74
C PRO A 102 -6.28 -3.60 -13.55
N TRP A 103 -5.13 -3.16 -13.03
CA TRP A 103 -4.28 -2.13 -13.63
C TRP A 103 -3.28 -2.65 -14.66
N SER A 104 -3.21 -3.97 -14.91
CA SER A 104 -2.31 -4.53 -15.93
C SER A 104 -2.67 -4.10 -17.35
N LYS A 105 -3.91 -3.64 -17.56
CA LYS A 105 -4.39 -3.01 -18.81
C LYS A 105 -3.78 -1.62 -19.05
N SER A 106 -3.36 -0.92 -17.99
CA SER A 106 -2.84 0.45 -18.04
C SER A 106 -1.54 0.60 -17.22
N PRO A 107 -0.47 -0.14 -17.57
CA PRO A 107 0.76 -0.17 -16.78
C PRO A 107 1.45 1.20 -16.68
N ALA A 108 1.30 2.06 -17.71
CA ALA A 108 1.89 3.39 -17.74
C ALA A 108 1.21 4.39 -16.79
N ALA A 109 -0.06 4.18 -16.44
CA ALA A 109 -0.74 5.01 -15.42
C ALA A 109 -0.38 4.54 -14.01
N PHE A 110 -0.20 3.24 -13.84
CA PHE A 110 0.04 2.63 -12.54
C PHE A 110 1.48 2.73 -12.07
N LYS A 111 2.46 2.57 -12.98
CA LYS A 111 3.89 2.60 -12.64
C LYS A 111 4.46 4.01 -12.41
N ARG A 112 3.62 5.05 -12.46
CA ARG A 112 4.04 6.44 -12.22
C ARG A 112 4.48 6.62 -10.76
N ALA A 113 5.54 7.39 -10.55
CA ALA A 113 6.11 7.62 -9.21
C ALA A 113 5.14 8.41 -8.32
N GLU A 114 4.38 9.31 -8.93
CA GLU A 114 3.42 10.21 -8.29
C GLU A 114 2.03 9.60 -8.02
N ALA A 115 1.83 8.31 -8.37
CA ALA A 115 0.53 7.67 -8.17
C ALA A 115 0.14 7.67 -6.70
N SER A 116 -1.06 8.16 -6.39
CA SER A 116 -1.50 8.40 -5.00
C SER A 116 -1.41 7.13 -4.13
N TRP A 117 -1.74 5.96 -4.68
CA TRP A 117 -1.64 4.68 -3.98
C TRP A 117 -0.24 4.42 -3.42
N ARG A 118 0.84 4.88 -4.08
CA ARG A 118 2.22 4.69 -3.61
C ARG A 118 2.45 5.36 -2.25
N ARG A 119 1.69 6.43 -1.99
CA ARG A 119 1.77 7.22 -0.75
C ARG A 119 0.83 6.70 0.32
N MET A 120 -0.10 5.81 0.01
CA MET A 120 -1.03 5.30 1.02
C MET A 120 -0.31 4.31 1.96
N LEU A 121 -0.58 4.42 3.25
CA LEU A 121 -0.22 3.45 4.27
C LEU A 121 -0.89 2.12 3.98
N VAL A 122 -0.17 1.03 4.22
CA VAL A 122 -0.68 -0.32 3.98
C VAL A 122 -1.65 -0.77 5.08
N ALA A 123 -1.52 -0.24 6.30
CA ALA A 123 -2.43 -0.47 7.41
C ALA A 123 -2.41 0.72 8.38
N GLN A 124 -3.41 0.79 9.26
CA GLN A 124 -3.48 1.74 10.37
C GLN A 124 -3.78 1.01 11.71
N PRO A 125 -3.05 1.32 12.79
CA PRO A 125 -1.87 2.17 12.83
C PRO A 125 -0.75 1.63 11.92
N PRO A 126 0.16 2.49 11.41
CA PRO A 126 1.15 2.07 10.43
C PRO A 126 2.14 1.05 11.03
N PRO A 127 2.48 -0.02 10.29
CA PRO A 127 3.61 -0.87 10.64
C PRO A 127 4.90 -0.04 10.67
N LEU A 128 5.68 -0.17 11.75
CA LEU A 128 6.95 0.53 11.95
C LEU A 128 8.15 -0.42 11.84
N THR A 129 7.90 -1.72 11.81
CA THR A 129 8.91 -2.75 11.60
C THR A 129 8.45 -3.72 10.52
N MET A 130 9.35 -4.09 9.61
CA MET A 130 9.08 -5.08 8.58
C MET A 130 10.20 -6.13 8.55
N ILE A 131 9.83 -7.40 8.43
CA ILE A 131 10.78 -8.47 8.14
C ILE A 131 10.67 -8.85 6.67
N VAL A 132 11.80 -8.95 5.99
CA VAL A 132 11.88 -9.59 4.66
C VAL A 132 12.46 -10.99 4.87
N ALA A 133 11.61 -12.01 4.68
CA ALA A 133 11.97 -13.42 4.81
C ALA A 133 12.14 -14.04 3.43
N GLU A 134 13.38 -14.33 3.05
CA GLU A 134 13.74 -14.89 1.76
C GLU A 134 14.00 -16.37 1.87
N LYS A 135 13.41 -17.14 0.96
CA LYS A 135 13.70 -18.57 0.80
C LYS A 135 14.15 -18.86 -0.62
N CYS A 136 15.42 -19.24 -0.76
CA CYS A 136 16.04 -19.59 -2.02
C CYS A 136 16.14 -21.11 -2.14
N TYR A 137 15.63 -21.68 -3.24
CA TYR A 137 15.71 -23.11 -3.52
C TYR A 137 16.76 -23.41 -4.58
N GLY A 138 17.65 -24.36 -4.32
CA GLY A 138 18.66 -24.84 -5.25
C GLY A 138 18.80 -26.36 -5.19
N GLN A 139 19.70 -26.91 -6.00
CA GLN A 139 19.95 -28.36 -6.02
C GLN A 139 20.47 -28.88 -4.67
N SER A 140 21.12 -28.02 -3.89
CA SER A 140 21.68 -28.33 -2.57
C SER A 140 20.66 -28.19 -1.42
N GLY A 141 19.39 -27.92 -1.71
CA GLY A 141 18.34 -27.70 -0.72
C GLY A 141 17.82 -26.25 -0.68
N ALA A 142 17.23 -25.87 0.44
CA ALA A 142 16.68 -24.52 0.65
C ALA A 142 17.55 -23.72 1.62
N ALA A 143 17.83 -22.47 1.28
CA ALA A 143 18.44 -21.49 2.16
C ALA A 143 17.38 -20.46 2.56
N GLU A 144 17.32 -20.12 3.85
CA GLU A 144 16.46 -19.05 4.38
C GLU A 144 17.32 -17.91 4.91
N ARG A 145 16.93 -16.68 4.58
CA ARG A 145 17.51 -15.45 5.12
C ARG A 145 16.39 -14.55 5.61
N ARG A 146 16.56 -13.95 6.78
CA ARG A 146 15.64 -12.93 7.30
C ARG A 146 16.37 -11.62 7.50
N THR A 147 15.76 -10.53 7.09
CA THR A 147 16.28 -9.18 7.28
C THR A 147 15.22 -8.34 7.96
N ALA A 148 15.52 -7.87 9.17
CA ALA A 148 14.67 -6.91 9.87
C ALA A 148 14.98 -5.51 9.34
N LEU A 149 13.94 -4.80 8.92
CA LEU A 149 13.96 -3.41 8.54
C LEU A 149 13.30 -2.63 9.68
N THR A 150 14.13 -2.05 10.54
CA THR A 150 13.74 -1.25 11.70
C THR A 150 13.87 0.25 11.39
N ASP A 151 13.25 1.10 12.20
CA ASP A 151 13.27 2.56 12.05
C ASP A 151 12.87 3.06 10.65
N ILE A 152 12.01 2.27 9.97
CA ILE A 152 11.48 2.66 8.68
C ILE A 152 10.46 3.79 8.86
N SER A 153 10.36 4.64 7.86
CA SER A 153 9.19 5.50 7.73
C SER A 153 7.91 4.63 7.72
N PRO A 154 6.75 5.17 8.15
CA PRO A 154 5.49 4.43 8.12
C PRO A 154 5.32 3.66 6.80
N LEU A 155 5.12 2.36 6.86
CA LEU A 155 5.17 1.52 5.66
C LEU A 155 4.06 1.92 4.67
N ARG A 156 4.49 2.46 3.52
CA ARG A 156 3.62 2.83 2.41
C ARG A 156 3.63 1.77 1.33
N MET A 157 2.56 1.74 0.54
CA MET A 157 2.40 0.74 -0.52
C MET A 157 3.48 0.85 -1.59
N GLY A 158 3.99 2.05 -1.89
CA GLY A 158 5.08 2.26 -2.85
C GLY A 158 6.31 1.43 -2.50
N SER A 159 6.84 1.60 -1.28
CA SER A 159 7.98 0.82 -0.79
C SER A 159 7.71 -0.67 -0.77
N LEU A 160 6.56 -1.10 -0.24
CA LEU A 160 6.20 -2.52 -0.20
C LEU A 160 6.13 -3.12 -1.61
N TYR A 161 5.54 -2.38 -2.55
CA TYR A 161 5.43 -2.78 -3.94
C TYR A 161 6.81 -2.86 -4.62
N ASP A 162 7.67 -1.87 -4.45
CA ASP A 162 8.99 -1.83 -5.07
C ASP A 162 9.94 -2.91 -4.52
N ILE A 163 9.75 -3.32 -3.25
CA ILE A 163 10.49 -4.46 -2.66
C ILE A 163 9.95 -5.80 -3.18
N ALA A 164 8.63 -5.99 -3.26
CA ALA A 164 8.03 -7.28 -3.61
C ALA A 164 8.05 -7.58 -5.12
N LEU A 165 7.85 -6.56 -5.96
CA LEU A 165 7.69 -6.73 -7.41
C LEU A 165 8.89 -7.40 -8.09
N PRO A 166 10.15 -7.08 -7.76
CA PRO A 166 11.31 -7.75 -8.35
C PRO A 166 11.28 -9.27 -8.21
N PHE A 167 10.65 -9.82 -7.16
CA PHE A 167 10.50 -11.25 -6.97
C PHE A 167 9.35 -11.81 -7.79
N ALA A 168 8.21 -11.13 -7.77
CA ALA A 168 7.03 -11.56 -8.51
C ALA A 168 7.26 -11.60 -10.03
N ASP A 169 8.08 -10.69 -10.56
CA ASP A 169 8.41 -10.62 -12.00
C ASP A 169 9.70 -11.38 -12.37
N ALA A 170 10.34 -12.03 -11.39
CA ALA A 170 11.63 -12.67 -11.62
C ALA A 170 11.53 -13.91 -12.51
N ASP A 171 10.57 -14.80 -12.20
CA ASP A 171 10.30 -16.06 -12.90
C ASP A 171 8.92 -16.64 -12.54
N THR A 172 8.46 -17.68 -13.25
CA THR A 172 7.22 -18.42 -12.94
C THR A 172 7.29 -19.19 -11.62
N ASP A 173 8.50 -19.47 -11.15
CA ASP A 173 8.77 -20.20 -9.89
C ASP A 173 9.08 -19.27 -8.72
N SER A 174 8.81 -17.97 -8.87
CA SER A 174 9.00 -16.98 -7.81
C SER A 174 7.66 -16.48 -7.27
N PHE A 175 7.59 -16.40 -5.94
CA PHE A 175 6.36 -16.03 -5.24
C PHE A 175 6.62 -15.12 -4.06
N PHE A 176 5.60 -14.39 -3.63
CA PHE A 176 5.61 -13.67 -2.38
C PHE A 176 4.27 -13.77 -1.65
N CYS A 177 4.30 -13.55 -0.34
CA CYS A 177 3.13 -13.22 0.45
C CYS A 177 3.49 -12.19 1.52
N VAL A 178 2.46 -11.53 2.03
CA VAL A 178 2.57 -10.61 3.14
C VAL A 178 1.85 -11.24 4.32
N LEU A 179 2.60 -11.48 5.39
CA LEU A 179 2.09 -11.99 6.65
C LEU A 179 1.92 -10.80 7.57
N TRP A 180 0.69 -10.62 8.02
CA TRP A 180 0.32 -9.56 8.94
C TRP A 180 0.33 -10.13 10.35
N ARG A 181 0.96 -9.44 11.29
CA ARG A 181 1.00 -9.92 12.66
C ARG A 181 -0.38 -9.74 13.30
N ASP A 182 -0.96 -10.85 13.75
CA ASP A 182 -2.11 -10.82 14.64
C ASP A 182 -1.63 -10.44 16.04
N GLY A 183 -2.29 -9.48 16.68
CA GLY A 183 -1.84 -8.82 17.91
C GLY A 183 -1.67 -9.69 19.16
N ASP A 184 -1.93 -11.00 19.08
CA ASP A 184 -2.03 -11.91 20.23
C ASP A 184 -0.77 -12.77 20.51
N VAL A 185 0.30 -12.63 19.72
CA VAL A 185 1.52 -13.45 19.91
C VAL A 185 2.66 -12.61 20.49
N GLU A 186 2.89 -12.76 21.80
CA GLU A 186 4.08 -12.30 22.52
C GLU A 186 5.31 -13.11 22.11
N THR A 187 5.87 -12.79 20.94
CA THR A 187 7.25 -13.14 20.61
C THR A 187 7.98 -11.88 20.18
N ASP A 188 8.93 -11.45 21.01
CA ASP A 188 9.78 -10.24 20.86
C ASP A 188 10.64 -10.20 19.57
N SER A 189 10.46 -11.14 18.65
CA SER A 189 11.34 -11.39 17.50
C SER A 189 10.66 -11.21 16.14
N GLU A 190 9.38 -10.86 16.09
CA GLU A 190 8.59 -10.81 14.86
C GLU A 190 8.02 -9.39 14.66
N GLY A 191 8.48 -8.73 13.58
CA GLY A 191 8.05 -7.38 13.23
C GLY A 191 6.56 -7.29 12.94
N ASP A 192 6.03 -6.07 12.84
CA ASP A 192 4.61 -5.80 12.63
C ASP A 192 4.06 -6.46 11.36
N ILE A 193 4.93 -6.63 10.36
CA ILE A 193 4.62 -7.23 9.07
C ILE A 193 5.82 -8.01 8.53
N THR A 194 5.56 -9.13 7.87
CA THR A 194 6.60 -9.92 7.18
C THR A 194 6.27 -10.06 5.70
N LEU A 195 7.17 -9.59 4.84
CA LEU A 195 7.17 -9.93 3.42
C LEU A 195 7.99 -11.20 3.23
N ALA A 196 7.31 -12.32 2.97
CA ALA A 196 7.96 -13.57 2.63
C ALA A 196 8.09 -13.68 1.11
N VAL A 197 9.30 -13.98 0.62
CA VAL A 197 9.61 -14.14 -0.80
C VAL A 197 10.30 -15.48 -1.03
N THR A 198 9.93 -16.13 -2.13
CA THR A 198 10.48 -17.42 -2.52
C THR A 198 10.92 -17.37 -3.97
N TYR A 199 12.09 -17.93 -4.26
CA TYR A 199 12.67 -17.94 -5.60
C TYR A 199 13.70 -19.06 -5.73
N THR A 200 14.14 -19.35 -6.95
CA THR A 200 15.19 -20.35 -7.22
C THR A 200 16.57 -19.71 -7.33
N GLU A 201 17.62 -20.49 -7.06
CA GLU A 201 19.01 -20.05 -7.23
C GLU A 201 19.31 -19.61 -8.67
N SER A 202 18.75 -20.33 -9.65
CA SER A 202 18.82 -19.97 -11.07
C SER A 202 18.21 -18.60 -11.36
N THR A 203 17.12 -18.25 -10.67
CA THR A 203 16.49 -16.92 -10.78
C THR A 203 17.35 -15.83 -10.14
N ARG A 204 17.90 -16.10 -8.94
CA ARG A 204 18.81 -15.18 -8.25
C ARG A 204 20.03 -14.83 -9.11
N GLN A 205 20.67 -15.84 -9.70
CA GLN A 205 21.86 -15.68 -10.56
C GLN A 205 21.53 -14.90 -11.84
N ARG A 206 20.46 -15.26 -12.56
CA ARG A 206 20.07 -14.60 -13.82
C ARG A 206 19.73 -13.11 -13.64
N ARG A 207 19.07 -12.75 -12.53
CA ARG A 207 18.61 -11.38 -12.28
C ARG A 207 19.60 -10.53 -11.49
N GLY A 208 20.65 -11.14 -10.93
CA GLY A 208 21.58 -10.43 -10.05
C GLY A 208 20.92 -9.84 -8.81
N LEU A 209 19.84 -10.46 -8.29
CA LEU A 209 19.09 -9.97 -7.13
C LEU A 209 20.03 -9.86 -5.93
N ARG A 210 20.38 -8.62 -5.57
CA ARG A 210 21.15 -8.25 -4.38
C ARG A 210 20.24 -7.47 -3.47
N LEU A 211 19.79 -8.12 -2.40
CA LEU A 211 18.97 -7.48 -1.37
C LEU A 211 19.91 -7.11 -0.25
N ASP A 212 20.66 -6.05 -0.54
CA ASP A 212 21.57 -5.39 0.35
C ASP A 212 20.92 -4.11 0.90
N GLU A 213 21.64 -3.42 1.77
CA GLU A 213 21.18 -2.18 2.39
C GLU A 213 20.81 -1.11 1.35
N ARG A 214 21.46 -1.08 0.18
CA ARG A 214 21.18 -0.10 -0.87
C ARG A 214 19.82 -0.36 -1.52
N PHE A 215 19.52 -1.63 -1.84
CA PHE A 215 18.23 -2.01 -2.39
C PHE A 215 17.07 -1.55 -1.50
N TYR A 216 17.16 -1.83 -0.19
CA TYR A 216 16.13 -1.40 0.75
C TYR A 216 16.10 0.12 0.91
N SER A 217 17.26 0.77 1.03
CA SER A 217 17.35 2.24 1.14
C SER A 217 16.71 2.96 -0.05
N ASP A 218 16.88 2.45 -1.26
CA ASP A 218 16.28 3.03 -2.46
C ASP A 218 14.75 2.92 -2.42
N ALA A 219 14.18 1.79 -1.96
CA ALA A 219 12.73 1.60 -1.86
C ALA A 219 12.04 2.53 -0.84
N PHE A 220 12.76 3.04 0.16
CA PHE A 220 12.23 3.99 1.15
C PHE A 220 12.56 5.47 0.84
N ARG A 221 13.47 5.73 -0.12
CA ARG A 221 14.00 7.07 -0.42
C ARG A 221 12.93 8.04 -0.95
N ASP A 222 11.99 7.54 -1.74
CA ASP A 222 11.05 8.38 -2.49
C ASP A 222 9.89 8.97 -1.66
N HIS A 223 9.81 8.64 -0.37
CA HIS A 223 8.68 9.04 0.46
C HIS A 223 8.98 10.12 1.51
N ALA A 224 10.23 10.59 1.62
CA ALA A 224 10.63 11.57 2.63
C ALA A 224 10.47 13.05 2.20
N ASN A 225 10.43 13.36 0.90
CA ASN A 225 10.62 14.75 0.41
C ASN A 225 9.60 15.25 -0.63
N LEU A 226 8.45 14.60 -0.81
CA LEU A 226 7.45 15.05 -1.79
C LEU A 226 6.32 15.82 -1.09
N GLU A 227 6.50 17.15 -1.01
CA GLU A 227 5.42 18.10 -0.72
C GLU A 227 4.17 17.70 -1.51
N ILE A 228 3.00 17.82 -0.89
CA ILE A 228 1.72 17.58 -1.56
C ILE A 228 1.52 18.74 -2.56
N ALA A 229 2.18 18.65 -3.72
CA ALA A 229 2.06 19.61 -4.80
C ALA A 229 0.73 19.34 -5.53
N TRP A 230 -0.33 20.00 -5.10
CA TRP A 230 -1.51 20.24 -5.95
C TRP A 230 -1.31 21.51 -6.81
N GLY A 231 -0.09 21.73 -7.30
CA GLY A 231 0.24 22.89 -8.13
C GLY A 231 -0.14 22.63 -9.58
N GLU A 232 -1.14 23.35 -10.07
CA GLU A 232 -1.48 23.57 -11.49
C GLU A 232 -1.13 22.40 -12.44
N MET A 233 -1.66 21.21 -12.17
CA MET A 233 -1.56 20.08 -13.09
C MET A 233 -2.82 20.02 -13.94
N ASP A 234 -2.60 20.19 -15.24
CA ASP A 234 -3.60 20.22 -16.30
C ASP A 234 -4.68 19.14 -16.10
N HIS A 235 -5.95 19.57 -16.16
CA HIS A 235 -7.15 18.78 -15.85
C HIS A 235 -7.33 17.51 -16.71
N THR A 236 -6.42 17.28 -17.66
CA THR A 236 -6.33 16.13 -18.55
C THR A 236 -5.40 15.02 -18.04
N SER A 237 -4.55 15.28 -17.03
CA SER A 237 -3.47 14.35 -16.64
C SER A 237 -3.81 13.40 -15.48
N LEU A 238 -4.92 13.64 -14.77
CA LEU A 238 -5.41 12.83 -13.65
C LEU A 238 -6.37 11.71 -14.09
N TRP A 239 -6.68 11.64 -15.38
CA TRP A 239 -7.85 10.92 -15.84
C TRP A 239 -7.49 10.15 -17.08
N LEU A 240 -7.42 8.81 -16.96
CA LEU A 240 -7.89 7.89 -18.00
C LEU A 240 -7.93 6.46 -17.45
N ASN A 241 -9.11 6.18 -16.88
CA ASN A 241 -9.89 4.95 -17.00
C ASN A 241 -9.44 3.70 -16.24
N ALA A 242 -9.93 3.60 -15.00
CA ALA A 242 -10.63 2.38 -14.60
C ALA A 242 -12.00 2.37 -15.29
N ASN A 243 -12.06 1.76 -16.47
CA ASN A 243 -13.27 1.22 -17.09
C ASN A 243 -12.91 -0.16 -17.66
#